data_AF-A0A1V6V6Q0-F1
#
_entry.id   AF-A0A1V6V6Q0-F1
#
_cell.length_a   1.000
_cell.length_b   1.000
_cell.length_c   1.000
_cell.angle_alpha   90.00
_cell.angle_beta   90.00
_cell.angle_gamma   90.00
#
_symmetry.space_group_name_H-M   'P 1'
#
loop_
_entity.id
_entity.type
_entity.pdbx_description
1 polymer ?
#
loop_
_entity_poly.entity_id
_entity_poly.type
_entity_poly.pdbx_seq_one_letter_code
_entity_poly.pdbx_strand_id
1 'polypeptide(L)'
;MSTTLITPSAEAFLPAFNGQLNLKDACTWSLTQMKAFMLGLINSPSTHGVDENVIGEMRRLRTDIFDLCENGSKYLSEASHPQSISRIVDPNHSKDTSYFLLDSMPYRGIPYWCCYDLLGRFLSVFSPAPEGATQDNFYL
;
A
#
# COMPACT_ATOMS: atom_id res chain seq x y z
N MET A 1 -12.13 -23.53 43.29
CA MET A 1 -11.30 -23.18 42.12
C MET A 1 -12.20 -22.44 41.15
N SER A 2 -12.11 -21.10 41.09
CA SER A 2 -12.89 -20.30 40.13
C SER A 2 -12.18 -20.29 38.79
N THR A 3 -12.84 -20.81 37.77
CA THR A 3 -12.44 -20.67 36.36
C THR A 3 -12.79 -19.25 35.91
N THR A 4 -11.78 -18.40 35.84
CA THR A 4 -11.90 -17.08 35.19
C THR A 4 -12.09 -17.33 33.69
N LEU A 5 -13.31 -17.08 33.19
CA LEU A 5 -13.58 -17.00 31.76
C LEU A 5 -12.75 -15.85 31.20
N ILE A 6 -11.72 -16.19 30.41
CA ILE A 6 -11.01 -15.22 29.58
C ILE A 6 -11.98 -14.84 28.47
N THR A 7 -12.69 -13.73 28.65
CA THR A 7 -13.42 -13.09 27.56
C THR A 7 -12.38 -12.72 26.50
N PRO A 8 -12.53 -13.17 25.23
CA PRO A 8 -11.68 -12.67 24.17
C PRO A 8 -11.83 -11.14 24.18
N SER A 9 -10.70 -10.43 24.31
CA SER A 9 -10.72 -8.99 24.08
C SER A 9 -11.25 -8.80 22.66
N ALA A 10 -12.49 -8.31 22.53
CA ALA A 10 -13.02 -7.89 21.25
C ALA A 10 -12.27 -6.60 20.91
N GLU A 11 -11.06 -6.75 20.40
CA GLU A 11 -10.23 -5.65 19.95
C GLU A 11 -11.02 -4.91 18.88
N ALA A 12 -11.50 -3.72 19.21
CA ALA A 12 -12.31 -2.93 18.31
C ALA A 12 -11.37 -2.36 17.25
N PHE A 13 -11.34 -3.02 16.10
CA PHE A 13 -10.68 -2.57 14.88
C PHE A 13 -11.07 -1.11 14.62
N LEU A 14 -10.07 -0.21 14.64
CA LEU A 14 -10.33 1.20 14.36
C LEU A 14 -10.44 1.33 12.84
N PRO A 15 -11.59 1.73 12.30
CA PRO A 15 -11.72 1.87 10.86
C PRO A 15 -10.81 3.01 10.41
N ALA A 16 -9.89 2.69 9.51
CA ALA A 16 -8.93 3.63 8.97
C ALA A 16 -9.62 4.60 8.00
N PHE A 17 -8.92 5.68 7.62
CA PHE A 17 -9.39 6.65 6.63
C PHE A 17 -10.74 7.29 7.03
N ASN A 18 -10.87 7.76 8.27
CA ASN A 18 -12.10 8.37 8.80
C ASN A 18 -13.32 7.44 8.72
N GLY A 19 -13.16 6.16 9.05
CA GLY A 19 -14.26 5.21 8.98
C GLY A 19 -14.48 4.56 7.60
N GLN A 20 -13.69 4.93 6.59
CA GLN A 20 -13.94 4.54 5.19
C GLN A 20 -13.26 3.24 4.77
N LEU A 21 -12.28 2.76 5.53
CA LEU A 21 -11.65 1.46 5.27
C LEU A 21 -11.67 0.57 6.49
N ASN A 22 -12.23 -0.61 6.31
CA ASN A 22 -11.98 -1.75 7.18
C ASN A 22 -10.90 -2.62 6.52
N LEU A 23 -9.69 -2.67 7.11
CA LEU A 23 -8.56 -3.42 6.55
C LEU A 23 -8.81 -4.92 6.52
N LYS A 24 -9.59 -5.45 7.48
CA LYS A 24 -10.01 -6.85 7.50
C LYS A 24 -10.88 -7.20 6.31
N ASP A 25 -11.81 -6.32 5.93
CA ASP A 25 -12.63 -6.55 4.74
C ASP A 25 -11.78 -6.34 3.48
N ALA A 26 -10.92 -5.33 3.49
CA ALA A 26 -10.03 -4.99 2.38
C ALA A 26 -9.04 -6.09 2.02
N CYS A 27 -8.63 -6.94 2.95
CA CYS A 27 -7.74 -8.06 2.65
C CYS A 27 -8.38 -9.12 1.74
N THR A 28 -9.72 -9.10 1.61
CA THR A 28 -10.48 -9.98 0.70
C THR A 28 -10.82 -9.30 -0.63
N TRP A 29 -10.46 -8.04 -0.82
CA TRP A 29 -10.81 -7.29 -2.02
C TRP A 29 -10.09 -7.81 -3.26
N SER A 30 -10.82 -7.80 -4.36
CA SER A 30 -10.25 -7.93 -5.70
C SER A 30 -9.41 -6.70 -6.07
N LEU A 31 -8.49 -6.87 -7.03
CA LEU A 31 -7.73 -5.77 -7.62
C LEU A 31 -8.64 -4.65 -8.17
N THR A 32 -9.81 -5.00 -8.70
CA THR A 32 -10.80 -4.04 -9.21
C THR A 32 -11.38 -3.19 -8.07
N GLN A 33 -11.75 -3.81 -6.94
CA GLN A 33 -12.23 -3.09 -5.76
C GLN A 33 -11.15 -2.15 -5.21
N MET A 34 -9.90 -2.62 -5.10
CA MET A 34 -8.77 -1.79 -4.68
C MET A 34 -8.55 -0.60 -5.63
N LYS A 35 -8.60 -0.81 -6.95
CA LYS A 35 -8.50 0.25 -7.97
C LYS A 35 -9.60 1.30 -7.83
N ALA A 36 -10.84 0.87 -7.60
CA ALA A 36 -11.99 1.76 -7.44
C ALA A 36 -11.87 2.59 -6.16
N PHE A 37 -11.52 1.95 -5.04
CA PHE A 37 -11.33 2.63 -3.76
C PHE A 37 -10.24 3.71 -3.85
N MET A 38 -9.03 3.36 -4.31
CA MET A 38 -7.93 4.32 -4.44
C MET A 38 -8.27 5.48 -5.38
N LEU A 39 -9.06 5.22 -6.43
CA LEU A 39 -9.54 6.27 -7.35
C LEU A 39 -10.58 7.18 -6.67
N GLY A 40 -11.48 6.63 -5.86
CA GLY A 40 -12.46 7.39 -5.09
C GLY A 40 -11.79 8.39 -4.13
N LEU A 41 -10.74 7.95 -3.43
CA LEU A 41 -9.96 8.81 -2.53
C LEU A 41 -9.31 9.99 -3.27
N ILE A 42 -8.82 9.75 -4.48
CA ILE A 42 -8.17 10.79 -5.32
C ILE A 42 -9.19 11.77 -5.91
N ASN A 43 -10.37 11.29 -6.31
CA ASN A 43 -11.38 12.09 -6.99
C ASN A 43 -12.26 12.88 -6.02
N SER A 44 -12.33 12.47 -4.76
CA SER A 44 -13.15 13.12 -3.73
C SER A 44 -12.37 13.23 -2.42
N PRO A 45 -11.26 14.01 -2.40
CA PRO A 45 -10.37 14.07 -1.23
C PRO A 45 -11.06 14.54 0.04
N SER A 46 -11.86 15.61 -0.05
CA SER A 46 -12.55 16.21 1.10
C SER A 46 -13.54 15.26 1.78
N THR A 47 -14.24 14.41 1.01
CA THR A 47 -15.20 13.44 1.56
C THR A 47 -14.52 12.30 2.32
N HIS A 48 -13.22 12.11 2.13
CA HIS A 48 -12.44 11.06 2.78
C HIS A 48 -11.39 11.64 3.75
N GLY A 49 -11.45 12.95 4.03
CA GLY A 49 -10.51 13.65 4.93
C GLY A 49 -9.06 13.62 4.45
N VAL A 50 -8.87 13.63 3.13
CA VAL A 50 -7.56 13.71 2.48
C VAL A 50 -7.19 15.17 2.26
N ASP A 51 -5.97 15.55 2.60
CA ASP A 51 -5.43 16.86 2.24
C ASP A 51 -5.24 16.96 0.72
N GLU A 52 -5.73 18.02 0.08
CA GLU A 52 -5.57 18.23 -1.36
C GLU A 52 -4.09 18.30 -1.79
N ASN A 53 -3.20 18.76 -0.89
CA ASN A 53 -1.77 18.87 -1.15
C ASN A 53 -1.09 17.50 -1.40
N VAL A 54 -1.68 16.40 -0.93
CA VAL A 54 -1.11 15.06 -1.09
C VAL A 54 -1.65 14.29 -2.31
N ILE A 55 -2.62 14.85 -3.02
CA ILE A 55 -3.30 14.17 -4.14
C ILE A 55 -2.37 13.90 -5.32
N GLY A 56 -1.41 14.79 -5.59
CA GLY A 56 -0.38 14.55 -6.60
C GLY A 56 0.47 13.32 -6.27
N GLU A 57 0.88 13.18 -5.02
CA GLU A 57 1.63 12.02 -4.52
C GLU A 57 0.80 10.74 -4.62
N MET A 58 -0.47 10.79 -4.19
CA MET A 58 -1.38 9.65 -4.23
C MET A 58 -1.66 9.15 -5.65
N ARG A 59 -1.81 10.06 -6.63
CA ARG A 59 -1.96 9.68 -8.04
C ARG A 59 -0.74 8.91 -8.53
N ARG A 60 0.46 9.39 -8.18
CA ARG A 60 1.70 8.73 -8.56
C ARG A 60 1.85 7.37 -7.89
N LEU A 61 1.60 7.26 -6.58
CA LEU A 61 1.61 6.00 -5.82
C LEU A 61 0.65 4.99 -6.44
N ARG A 62 -0.58 5.42 -6.74
CA ARG A 62 -1.58 4.58 -7.39
C ARG A 62 -1.08 4.01 -8.72
N THR A 63 -0.45 4.84 -9.56
CA THR A 63 0.13 4.39 -10.82
C THR A 63 1.24 3.37 -10.58
N ASP A 64 2.22 3.69 -9.73
CA ASP A 64 3.36 2.82 -9.48
C ASP A 64 2.95 1.47 -8.85
N ILE A 65 1.98 1.47 -7.92
CA ILE A 65 1.41 0.25 -7.34
C ILE A 65 0.82 -0.65 -8.43
N PHE A 66 0.00 -0.08 -9.32
CA PHE A 66 -0.68 -0.87 -10.34
C PHE A 66 0.22 -1.29 -11.50
N ASP A 67 1.29 -0.56 -11.77
CA ASP A 67 2.34 -1.01 -12.69
C ASP A 67 3.10 -2.22 -12.14
N LEU A 68 3.18 -2.39 -10.81
CA LEU A 68 3.83 -3.51 -10.14
C LEU A 68 2.87 -4.65 -9.72
N CYS A 69 1.56 -4.52 -9.96
CA CYS A 69 0.60 -5.61 -9.77
C CYS A 69 0.61 -6.61 -10.95
N GLU A 70 -0.02 -7.77 -10.79
CA GLU A 70 0.03 -8.91 -11.74
C GLU A 70 -0.29 -8.60 -13.21
N ASN A 71 -1.01 -7.51 -13.50
CA ASN A 71 -1.36 -7.06 -14.85
C ASN A 71 -0.70 -5.71 -15.23
N GLY A 72 0.28 -5.28 -14.45
CA GLY A 72 0.95 -4.00 -14.58
C GLY A 72 2.12 -4.06 -15.54
N SER A 73 2.44 -2.90 -16.14
CA SER A 73 3.50 -2.80 -17.15
C SER A 73 4.89 -3.16 -16.60
N LYS A 74 5.20 -2.75 -15.37
CA LYS A 74 6.47 -3.08 -14.70
C LYS A 74 6.52 -4.54 -14.25
N TYR A 75 5.41 -5.09 -13.75
CA TYR A 75 5.32 -6.51 -13.39
C TYR A 75 5.62 -7.43 -14.58
N LEU A 76 5.06 -7.07 -15.75
CA LEU A 76 5.20 -7.82 -17.00
C LEU A 76 6.42 -7.42 -17.85
N SER A 77 7.20 -6.42 -17.41
CA SER A 77 8.37 -5.92 -18.16
C SER A 77 9.37 -7.03 -18.52
N GLU A 78 9.42 -8.06 -17.70
CA GLU A 78 10.26 -9.25 -17.86
C GLU A 78 9.36 -10.49 -17.76
N ALA A 79 8.68 -10.78 -18.87
CA ALA A 79 7.62 -11.79 -18.95
C ALA A 79 8.05 -13.19 -18.50
N SER A 80 9.34 -13.53 -18.59
CA SER A 80 9.87 -14.81 -18.12
C SER A 80 9.95 -14.92 -16.60
N HIS A 81 9.99 -13.80 -15.87
CA HIS A 81 10.19 -13.77 -14.42
C HIS A 81 9.37 -12.66 -13.75
N PRO A 82 8.06 -12.56 -13.98
CA PRO A 82 7.29 -11.40 -13.54
C PRO A 82 7.34 -11.22 -12.02
N GLN A 83 7.50 -9.98 -11.56
CA GLN A 83 7.69 -9.67 -10.14
C GLN A 83 7.07 -8.33 -9.76
N SER A 84 6.57 -8.25 -8.52
CA SER A 84 5.99 -7.03 -7.94
C SER A 84 7.02 -6.09 -7.31
N ILE A 85 8.29 -6.24 -7.70
CA ILE A 85 9.42 -5.44 -7.28
C ILE A 85 9.93 -4.69 -8.51
N SER A 86 10.12 -3.38 -8.38
CA SER A 86 10.70 -2.54 -9.42
C SER A 86 12.18 -2.86 -9.57
N ARG A 87 12.55 -3.14 -10.82
CA ARG A 87 13.90 -3.53 -11.20
C ARG A 87 14.20 -3.05 -12.60
N ILE A 88 15.48 -2.88 -12.87
CA ILE A 88 16.02 -2.57 -14.19
C ILE A 88 17.11 -3.57 -14.53
N VAL A 89 17.35 -3.76 -15.82
CA VAL A 89 18.49 -4.55 -16.30
C VAL A 89 19.77 -3.85 -15.86
N ASP A 90 20.71 -4.60 -15.26
CA ASP A 90 22.03 -4.08 -14.93
C ASP A 90 22.80 -3.80 -16.24
N PRO A 91 23.10 -2.54 -16.58
CA PRO A 91 23.85 -2.23 -17.79
C PRO A 91 25.29 -2.78 -17.77
N ASN A 92 25.80 -3.12 -16.58
CA ASN A 92 27.14 -3.67 -16.38
C ASN A 92 27.11 -5.16 -16.03
N HIS A 93 26.03 -5.86 -16.36
CA HIS A 93 25.87 -7.28 -16.04
C HIS A 93 27.07 -8.11 -16.55
N SER A 94 27.61 -8.93 -15.65
CA SER A 94 28.61 -9.96 -15.92
C SER A 94 28.16 -11.28 -15.30
N LYS A 95 28.83 -12.39 -15.63
CA LYS A 95 28.47 -13.72 -15.09
C LYS A 95 28.47 -13.79 -13.57
N ASP A 96 29.21 -12.91 -12.89
CA ASP A 96 29.36 -12.90 -11.44
C ASP A 96 28.46 -11.86 -10.77
N THR A 97 27.66 -11.10 -11.53
CA THR A 97 26.73 -10.09 -11.00
C THR A 97 25.26 -10.44 -11.28
N SER A 98 24.36 -9.92 -10.44
CA SER A 98 22.93 -10.02 -10.69
C SER A 98 22.57 -9.44 -12.06
N TYR A 99 21.65 -10.09 -12.77
CA TYR A 99 21.13 -9.56 -14.03
C TYR A 99 20.25 -8.32 -13.83
N PHE A 100 19.62 -8.21 -12.65
CA PHE A 100 18.73 -7.10 -12.29
C PHE A 100 19.29 -6.27 -11.15
N LEU A 101 19.12 -4.95 -11.24
CA LEU A 101 19.26 -4.01 -10.14
C LEU A 101 17.89 -3.65 -9.59
N LEU A 102 17.80 -3.42 -8.28
CA LEU A 102 16.61 -2.84 -7.66
C LEU A 102 16.47 -1.38 -8.10
N ASP A 103 15.29 -1.03 -8.57
CA ASP A 103 14.95 0.33 -8.98
C ASP A 103 14.08 0.98 -7.91
N SER A 104 14.59 2.01 -7.25
CA SER A 104 13.86 2.68 -6.16
C SER A 104 12.94 3.77 -6.70
N MET A 105 11.71 3.82 -6.18
CA MET A 105 10.74 4.89 -6.42
C MET A 105 10.72 5.83 -5.20
N PRO A 106 11.31 7.04 -5.27
CA PRO A 106 11.41 7.91 -4.11
C PRO A 106 10.10 8.66 -3.86
N TYR A 107 9.63 8.59 -2.60
CA TYR A 107 8.50 9.35 -2.08
C TYR A 107 8.92 10.13 -0.85
N ARG A 108 8.91 11.46 -0.93
CA ARG A 108 9.42 12.39 0.10
C ARG A 108 10.84 12.05 0.59
N GLY A 109 11.70 11.62 -0.34
CA GLY A 109 13.10 11.27 -0.04
C GLY A 109 13.31 9.86 0.53
N ILE A 110 12.24 9.10 0.76
CA ILE A 110 12.32 7.70 1.21
C ILE A 110 12.22 6.78 -0.02
N PRO A 111 13.14 5.83 -0.20
CA PRO A 111 13.09 4.87 -1.30
C PRO A 111 12.08 3.73 -1.01
N TYR A 112 11.35 3.34 -2.06
CA TYR A 112 10.39 2.23 -2.08
C TYR A 112 10.67 1.34 -3.30
N TRP A 113 10.36 0.05 -3.24
CA TRP A 113 10.76 -0.89 -4.28
C TRP A 113 9.65 -1.81 -4.76
N CYS A 114 8.59 -2.05 -3.98
CA CYS A 114 7.59 -3.07 -4.32
C CYS A 114 6.16 -2.57 -4.17
N CYS A 115 5.20 -3.30 -4.74
CA CYS A 115 3.80 -2.89 -4.64
C CYS A 115 3.33 -2.81 -3.17
N TYR A 116 3.87 -3.63 -2.27
CA TYR A 116 3.48 -3.69 -0.87
C TYR A 116 3.98 -2.50 -0.05
N ASP A 117 5.24 -2.09 -0.23
CA ASP A 117 5.79 -0.94 0.48
C ASP A 117 5.18 0.38 -0.01
N LEU A 118 4.90 0.48 -1.31
CA LEU A 118 4.15 1.58 -1.91
C LEU A 118 2.70 1.61 -1.43
N LEU A 119 2.05 0.45 -1.27
CA LEU A 119 0.70 0.39 -0.68
C LEU A 119 0.73 0.89 0.77
N GLY A 120 1.69 0.44 1.58
CA GLY A 120 1.89 0.97 2.92
C GLY A 120 2.10 2.49 2.92
N ARG A 121 2.91 3.01 1.98
CA ARG A 121 3.08 4.46 1.79
C ARG A 121 1.76 5.13 1.43
N PHE A 122 1.02 4.61 0.47
CA PHE A 122 -0.29 5.14 0.07
C PHE A 122 -1.20 5.25 1.28
N LEU A 123 -1.35 4.17 2.06
CA LEU A 123 -2.18 4.16 3.26
C LEU A 123 -1.69 5.16 4.32
N SER A 124 -0.38 5.42 4.42
CA SER A 124 0.22 6.37 5.38
C SER A 124 0.10 7.85 5.00
N VAL A 125 -0.24 8.16 3.74
CA VAL A 125 -0.34 9.55 3.26
C VAL A 125 -1.60 10.25 3.78
N PHE A 126 -2.56 9.49 4.28
CA PHE A 126 -3.84 9.98 4.77
C PHE A 126 -3.75 10.49 6.20
N SER A 127 -4.83 11.14 6.63
CA SER A 127 -5.04 11.85 7.90
C SER A 127 -4.31 11.25 9.11
N PRO A 128 -4.04 12.06 10.16
CA PRO A 128 -3.48 11.58 11.42
C PRO A 128 -4.19 10.33 11.91
N ALA A 129 -3.47 9.48 12.64
CA ALA A 129 -4.06 8.29 13.21
C ALA A 129 -5.34 8.66 13.99
N PRO A 130 -6.43 7.86 13.88
CA PRO A 130 -7.66 8.08 14.64
C PRO A 130 -7.35 8.33 16.11
N GLU A 131 -8.17 9.14 16.77
CA GLU A 131 -8.02 9.37 18.20
C GLU A 131 -8.13 8.05 18.97
N GLY A 132 -7.13 7.74 19.81
CA GLY A 132 -7.03 6.44 20.50
C GLY A 132 -6.34 5.33 19.70
N ALA A 133 -5.84 5.62 18.50
CA ALA A 133 -4.98 4.71 17.77
C ALA A 133 -3.62 4.53 18.48
N THR A 134 -3.27 3.28 18.71
CA THR A 134 -2.00 2.79 19.23
C THR A 134 -1.27 2.07 18.10
N GLN A 135 0.01 1.75 18.31
CA GLN A 135 0.77 0.95 17.34
C GLN A 135 0.10 -0.40 17.05
N ASP A 136 -0.62 -0.96 18.02
CA ASP A 136 -1.23 -2.29 17.93
C ASP A 136 -2.60 -2.30 17.23
N ASN A 137 -3.32 -1.17 17.16
CA ASN A 137 -4.69 -1.11 16.62
C ASN A 137 -4.85 -0.21 15.37
N PHE A 138 -3.77 0.43 14.91
CA PHE A 138 -3.84 1.37 13.79
C PHE A 138 -3.93 0.69 12.42
N TYR A 139 -3.40 -0.53 12.31
CA TYR A 139 -3.37 -1.32 11.07
C TYR A 139 -4.08 -2.67 11.17
N LEU A 140 -4.63 -3.02 12.33
CA LEU A 140 -5.51 -4.17 12.48
C LEU A 140 -6.89 -3.77 11.99
#